data_AF-A0A2L0EHR4-F1
#
_entry.id   AF-A0A2L0EHR4-F1
#
_cell.length_a   1.000
_cell.length_b   1.000
_cell.length_c   1.000
_cell.angle_alpha   90.00
_cell.angle_beta   90.00
_cell.angle_gamma   90.00
#
_symmetry.space_group_name_H-M   'P 1'
#
loop_
_entity.id
_entity.type
_entity.pdbx_description
1 polymer ?
#
loop_
_entity_poly.entity_id
_entity_poly.type
_entity_poly.pdbx_seq_one_letter_code
_entity_poly.pdbx_strand_id
1 'polypeptide(L)'
;MRVTHPFHPLSGRQFVCVGERYNRYGTRLLLRVDEEHVCSVPRQWTDVVAPDPEGVIGEGRALLRVADLLELAGLVSHLLEQMRRAQARKGNKTADVKPNAPPTEKRRSEHARDRGKA
;
A
#
# COMPACT_ATOMS: atom_id res chain seq x y z
N MET A 1 16.85 -25.20 -12.15
CA MET A 1 15.58 -24.75 -11.56
C MET A 1 14.82 -23.92 -12.59
N ARG A 2 13.53 -24.15 -12.78
CA ARG A 2 12.70 -23.46 -13.78
C ARG A 2 11.75 -22.49 -13.10
N VAL A 3 11.59 -21.29 -13.66
CA VAL A 3 10.51 -20.37 -13.24
C VAL A 3 9.21 -20.81 -13.90
N THR A 4 8.17 -21.02 -13.10
CA THR A 4 6.88 -21.60 -13.55
C THR A 4 5.74 -20.58 -13.57
N HIS A 5 5.88 -19.44 -12.88
CA HIS A 5 4.79 -18.48 -12.78
C HIS A 5 4.55 -17.72 -14.09
N PRO A 6 3.31 -17.67 -14.62
CA PRO A 6 3.02 -17.18 -15.98
C PRO A 6 3.30 -15.69 -16.17
N PHE A 7 3.19 -14.88 -15.12
CA PHE A 7 3.42 -13.43 -15.19
C PHE A 7 4.87 -13.00 -14.99
N HIS A 8 5.80 -13.95 -14.81
CA HIS A 8 7.20 -13.60 -14.65
C HIS A 8 7.89 -13.51 -16.03
N PRO A 9 8.69 -12.46 -16.32
CA PRO A 9 9.39 -12.33 -17.60
C PRO A 9 10.34 -13.49 -17.93
N LEU A 10 10.79 -14.22 -16.90
CA LEU A 10 11.66 -15.39 -17.05
C LEU A 10 10.91 -16.73 -17.04
N SER A 11 9.57 -16.70 -17.13
CA SER A 11 8.75 -17.92 -17.11
C SER A 11 9.18 -18.93 -18.18
N GLY A 12 9.15 -20.21 -17.84
CA GLY A 12 9.55 -21.31 -18.70
C GLY A 12 11.07 -21.48 -18.86
N ARG A 13 11.89 -20.53 -18.42
CA ARG A 13 13.36 -20.61 -18.55
C ARG A 13 14.00 -21.30 -17.33
N GLN A 14 15.14 -21.95 -17.55
CA GLN A 14 15.92 -22.61 -16.51
C GLN A 14 17.12 -21.76 -16.09
N PHE A 15 17.40 -21.76 -14.78
CA PHE A 15 18.49 -21.02 -14.16
C PHE A 15 19.19 -21.85 -13.09
N VAL A 16 20.40 -21.41 -12.74
CA VAL A 16 21.17 -21.91 -11.60
C VAL A 16 20.72 -21.18 -10.34
N CYS A 17 20.30 -21.93 -9.33
CA CYS A 17 20.06 -21.37 -8.00
C CYS A 17 21.41 -21.21 -7.30
N VAL A 18 21.77 -19.98 -6.93
CA VAL A 18 23.04 -19.64 -6.28
C VAL A 18 22.88 -19.41 -4.78
N GLY A 19 21.66 -19.51 -4.25
CA GLY A 19 21.39 -19.41 -2.82
C GLY A 19 19.93 -19.18 -2.51
N GLU A 20 19.64 -19.12 -1.22
CA GLU A 20 18.31 -18.80 -0.69
C GLU A 20 18.42 -17.64 0.30
N ARG A 21 17.37 -16.84 0.38
CA ARG A 21 17.23 -15.79 1.39
C ARG A 21 15.85 -15.81 2.00
N TYR A 22 15.76 -15.48 3.28
CA TYR A 22 14.49 -15.36 3.99
C TYR A 22 14.14 -13.88 4.20
N ASN A 23 12.86 -13.54 4.07
CA ASN A 23 12.33 -12.25 4.50
C ASN A 23 10.96 -12.42 5.19
N ARG A 24 10.34 -11.32 5.61
CA ARG A 24 9.02 -11.35 6.28
C ARG A 24 7.89 -11.98 5.45
N TYR A 25 8.12 -12.19 4.16
CA TYR A 25 7.19 -12.78 3.20
C TYR A 25 7.60 -14.20 2.78
N GLY A 26 8.53 -14.82 3.50
CA GLY A 26 8.96 -16.19 3.30
C GLY A 26 10.29 -16.33 2.55
N THR A 27 10.57 -17.58 2.16
CA THR A 27 11.82 -17.96 1.49
C THR A 27 11.80 -17.58 0.01
N ARG A 28 12.91 -16.98 -0.43
CA ARG A 28 13.17 -16.60 -1.82
C ARG A 28 14.43 -17.29 -2.32
N LEU A 29 14.38 -17.70 -3.57
CA LEU A 29 15.49 -18.32 -4.29
C LEU A 29 16.24 -17.23 -5.07
N LEU A 30 17.56 -17.36 -5.13
CA LEU A 30 18.44 -16.46 -5.86
C LEU A 30 18.89 -17.18 -7.14
N LEU A 31 18.42 -16.73 -8.30
CA LEU A 31 18.71 -17.36 -9.59
C LEU A 31 19.69 -16.51 -10.37
N ARG A 32 20.78 -17.12 -10.83
CA ARG A 32 21.73 -16.47 -11.74
C ARG A 32 21.11 -16.38 -13.14
N VAL A 33 20.90 -15.16 -13.63
CA VAL A 33 20.30 -14.88 -14.94
C VAL A 33 21.38 -14.71 -16.01
N ASP A 34 22.51 -14.12 -15.63
CA ASP A 34 23.77 -14.04 -16.38
C ASP A 34 24.95 -13.90 -15.39
N GLU A 35 26.16 -13.62 -15.86
CA GLU A 35 27.36 -13.58 -15.00
C GLU A 35 27.30 -12.51 -13.90
N GLU A 36 26.61 -11.39 -14.13
CA GLU A 36 26.55 -10.25 -13.21
C GLU A 36 25.19 -10.14 -12.51
N HIS A 37 24.13 -10.72 -13.09
CA HIS A 37 22.77 -10.54 -12.61
C HIS A 37 22.21 -11.76 -11.88
N VAL A 38 21.69 -11.50 -10.68
CA VAL A 38 20.94 -12.47 -9.88
C VAL A 38 19.52 -11.92 -9.66
N CYS A 39 18.52 -12.69 -10.05
CA CYS A 39 17.13 -12.39 -9.74
C CYS A 39 16.68 -13.14 -8.50
N SER A 40 15.74 -12.56 -7.74
CA SER A 40 15.17 -13.23 -6.59
C SER A 40 13.71 -13.55 -6.83
N VAL A 41 13.34 -14.82 -6.75
CA VAL A 41 11.96 -15.29 -6.97
C VAL A 41 11.41 -16.04 -5.75
N PRO A 42 10.09 -16.01 -5.49
CA PRO A 42 9.48 -16.89 -4.50
C PRO A 42 9.66 -18.36 -4.86
N ARG A 43 9.76 -19.26 -3.87
CA ARG A 43 9.81 -20.72 -4.12
C ARG A 43 8.61 -21.21 -4.92
N GLN A 44 7.43 -20.67 -4.63
CA GLN A 44 6.16 -20.98 -5.29
C GLN A 44 6.14 -20.64 -6.79
N TRP A 45 7.08 -19.81 -7.26
CA TRP A 45 7.21 -19.45 -8.67
C TRP A 45 8.20 -20.34 -9.42
N THR A 46 8.65 -21.43 -8.82
CA THR A 46 9.61 -22.36 -9.40
C THR A 46 9.11 -23.80 -9.37
N ASP A 47 9.74 -24.66 -10.15
CA ASP A 47 9.50 -26.11 -10.17
C ASP A 47 9.95 -26.85 -8.89
N VAL A 48 10.56 -26.16 -7.92
CA VAL A 48 10.93 -26.75 -6.62
C VAL A 48 9.73 -26.95 -5.69
N VAL A 49 8.64 -26.22 -5.92
CA VAL A 49 7.38 -26.44 -5.20
C VAL A 49 6.45 -27.16 -6.15
N ALA A 50 5.82 -28.24 -5.67
CA ALA A 50 4.82 -28.96 -6.44
C ALA A 50 3.70 -27.99 -6.87
N PRO A 51 3.19 -28.07 -8.12
CA PRO A 51 2.09 -27.25 -8.58
C PRO A 51 0.87 -27.40 -7.67
N ASP A 52 0.17 -26.31 -7.41
CA ASP A 52 -1.08 -26.35 -6.65
C ASP A 52 -2.18 -27.07 -7.46
N PRO A 53 -3.00 -27.94 -6.84
CA PRO A 53 -4.05 -28.69 -7.53
C PRO A 53 -5.05 -27.79 -8.27
N GLU A 54 -5.39 -26.61 -7.74
CA GLU A 54 -6.32 -25.68 -8.39
C GLU A 54 -5.72 -25.14 -9.69
N GLY A 55 -4.41 -24.87 -9.70
CA GLY A 55 -3.67 -24.48 -10.91
C GLY A 55 -3.56 -25.60 -11.95
N VAL A 56 -3.38 -26.85 -11.48
CA VAL A 56 -3.33 -28.04 -12.36
C VAL A 56 -4.69 -28.30 -13.00
N ILE A 57 -5.76 -28.34 -12.21
CA ILE A 57 -7.14 -28.56 -12.69
C ILE A 57 -7.58 -27.42 -13.62
N GLY A 58 -7.15 -26.18 -13.32
CA GLY A 58 -7.45 -25.02 -14.12
C GLY A 58 -6.74 -25.00 -15.48
N GLU A 59 -5.73 -25.83 -15.72
CA GLU A 59 -4.93 -25.86 -16.97
C GLU A 59 -4.42 -24.47 -17.38
N GLY A 60 -4.00 -23.66 -16.40
CA GLY A 60 -3.55 -22.28 -16.64
C GLY A 60 -4.67 -21.22 -16.73
N ARG A 61 -5.94 -21.61 -16.59
CA ARG A 61 -7.08 -20.67 -16.47
C ARG A 61 -7.28 -20.16 -15.04
N ALA A 62 -6.81 -20.91 -14.04
CA ALA A 62 -6.80 -20.52 -12.64
C ALA A 62 -5.42 -19.98 -12.25
N LEU A 63 -5.25 -18.66 -12.37
CA LEU A 63 -3.98 -17.97 -12.12
C LEU A 63 -3.72 -17.71 -10.62
N LEU A 64 -4.76 -17.76 -9.81
CA LEU A 64 -4.76 -17.53 -8.38
C LEU A 64 -5.61 -18.61 -7.73
N ARG A 65 -5.20 -19.07 -6.55
CA ARG A 65 -6.01 -19.99 -5.76
C ARG A 65 -7.23 -19.24 -5.23
N VAL A 66 -8.34 -19.95 -5.04
CA VAL A 66 -9.56 -19.36 -4.47
C VAL A 66 -9.28 -18.76 -3.09
N ALA A 67 -8.46 -19.43 -2.30
CA ALA A 67 -8.03 -18.94 -0.99
C ALA A 67 -7.30 -17.58 -1.10
N ASP A 68 -6.38 -17.44 -2.06
CA ASP A 68 -5.62 -16.20 -2.26
C ASP A 68 -6.53 -15.04 -2.71
N LEU A 69 -7.54 -15.34 -3.54
CA LEU A 69 -8.54 -14.35 -3.97
C LEU A 69 -9.40 -13.85 -2.79
N LEU A 70 -9.82 -14.75 -1.91
CA LEU A 70 -10.58 -14.39 -0.71
C LEU A 70 -9.74 -13.55 0.27
N GLU A 71 -8.47 -13.92 0.46
CA GLU A 71 -7.54 -13.15 1.29
C GLU A 71 -7.32 -11.75 0.71
N LEU A 72 -7.10 -11.65 -0.61
CA LEU A 72 -6.95 -10.38 -1.30
C LEU A 72 -8.20 -9.50 -1.15
N ALA A 73 -9.40 -10.06 -1.32
CA ALA A 73 -10.64 -9.35 -1.13
C ALA A 73 -10.76 -8.78 0.29
N GLY A 74 -10.44 -9.60 1.32
CA GLY A 74 -10.42 -9.17 2.71
C GLY A 74 -9.44 -8.02 2.96
N LEU A 75 -8.23 -8.11 2.40
CA LEU A 75 -7.20 -7.07 2.53
C LEU A 75 -7.64 -5.75 1.87
N VAL A 76 -8.22 -5.81 0.67
CA VAL A 76 -8.75 -4.63 -0.03
C VAL A 76 -9.88 -3.99 0.77
N SER A 77 -10.84 -4.79 1.27
CA SER A 77 -11.92 -4.30 2.13
C SER A 77 -11.39 -3.58 3.37
N HIS A 78 -10.38 -4.15 4.03
CA HIS A 78 -9.76 -3.55 5.20
C HIS A 78 -9.09 -2.21 4.88
N LEU A 79 -8.28 -2.15 3.81
CA LEU A 79 -7.63 -0.91 3.38
C LEU A 79 -8.63 0.19 3.04
N LEU A 80 -9.71 -0.14 2.34
CA LEU A 80 -10.78 0.81 2.02
C LEU A 80 -11.46 1.36 3.27
N GLU A 81 -11.63 0.54 4.31
CA GLU A 81 -12.18 0.99 5.59
C GLU A 81 -11.21 1.90 6.34
N GLN A 82 -9.92 1.57 6.37
CA GLN A 82 -8.89 2.42 6.97
C GLN A 82 -8.82 3.79 6.28
N MET A 83 -8.88 3.82 4.95
CA MET A 83 -8.91 5.05 4.17
C MET A 83 -10.14 5.91 4.51
N ARG A 84 -11.32 5.30 4.65
CA ARG A 84 -12.55 6.00 5.06
C ARG A 84 -12.44 6.57 6.47
N ARG A 85 -11.92 5.80 7.43
CA ARG A 85 -11.67 6.28 8.80
C ARG A 85 -10.69 7.44 8.85
N ALA A 86 -9.60 7.37 8.07
CA ALA A 86 -8.62 8.45 7.98
C ALA A 86 -9.23 9.74 7.40
N GLN A 87 -10.11 9.62 6.40
CA GLN A 87 -10.82 10.77 5.82
C GLN A 87 -11.82 11.40 6.80
N ALA A 88 -12.59 10.60 7.54
CA ALA A 88 -13.50 11.08 8.57
C ALA A 88 -12.76 11.84 9.69
N ARG A 89 -11.58 11.35 10.11
CA ARG A 89 -10.71 12.04 11.06
C ARG A 89 -10.22 13.41 10.54
N LYS A 90 -9.97 13.52 9.23
CA LYS A 90 -9.54 14.78 8.59
C LYS A 90 -10.70 15.79 8.53
N GLY A 91 -11.91 15.35 8.22
CA GLY A 91 -13.11 16.21 8.19
C GLY A 91 -13.49 16.79 9.56
N ASN A 92 -13.35 16.01 10.63
CA ASN A 92 -13.58 16.49 11.99
C ASN A 92 -12.58 17.54 12.46
N LYS A 93 -11.37 17.58 11.87
CA LYS A 93 -10.32 18.52 12.26
C LYS A 93 -10.57 19.94 11.76
N THR A 94 -11.31 20.10 10.66
CA THR A 94 -11.75 21.40 10.13
C THR A 94 -12.96 21.98 10.86
N ALA A 95 -13.77 21.17 11.55
CA ALA A 95 -14.92 21.64 12.31
C ALA A 95 -14.55 22.29 13.66
N ASP A 96 -13.37 21.97 14.20
CA ASP A 96 -12.91 22.46 15.51
C ASP A 96 -12.03 23.72 15.45
N VAL A 97 -11.71 24.22 14.24
CA VAL A 97 -10.95 25.47 14.09
C VAL A 97 -11.88 26.66 14.35
N LYS A 98 -11.84 27.22 15.57
CA LYS A 98 -12.45 28.53 15.84
C LYS A 98 -11.85 29.59 14.91
N PRO A 99 -12.65 30.41 14.22
CA PRO A 99 -12.12 31.52 13.44
C PRO A 99 -11.52 32.55 14.40
N ASN A 100 -10.19 32.72 14.35
CA ASN A 100 -9.53 33.88 14.96
C ASN A 100 -9.75 35.10 14.07
N ALA A 101 -10.89 35.77 14.23
CA ALA A 101 -11.07 37.11 13.68
C ALA A 101 -10.28 38.11 14.54
N PRO A 102 -9.46 39.00 13.94
CA PRO A 102 -8.78 40.04 14.69
C PRO A 102 -9.82 41.03 15.27
N PRO A 103 -9.58 41.58 16.48
CA PRO A 103 -10.56 42.44 17.13
C PRO A 103 -10.72 43.75 16.34
N THR A 104 -11.97 44.10 16.03
CA THR A 104 -12.34 45.37 15.42
C THR A 104 -12.14 46.51 16.42
N GLU A 105 -11.19 47.39 16.10
CA GLU A 105 -10.86 48.57 16.89
C GLU A 105 -12.02 49.58 16.85
N LYS A 106 -12.76 49.70 17.95
CA LYS A 106 -13.76 50.76 18.13
C LYS A 106 -13.05 52.10 18.23
N ARG A 107 -13.02 52.86 17.12
CA ARG A 107 -12.68 54.30 17.14
C ARG A 107 -13.60 55.01 18.13
N ARG A 108 -13.03 55.49 19.25
CA ARG A 108 -13.68 56.49 20.10
C ARG A 108 -13.65 57.82 19.38
N SER A 109 -14.79 58.24 18.85
CA SER A 109 -15.07 59.63 18.54
C SER A 109 -15.58 60.30 19.82
N GLU A 110 -14.74 61.09 20.48
CA GLU A 110 -15.15 61.93 21.60
C GLU A 110 -15.17 63.39 21.14
N HIS A 111 -16.37 63.85 20.83
CA HIS A 111 -16.72 65.24 20.59
C HIS A 111 -17.62 65.65 21.75
N ALA A 112 -17.14 66.50 22.66
CA ALA A 112 -18.00 67.18 23.62
C ALA A 112 -17.47 68.57 23.93
N ARG A 113 -18.38 69.52 23.77
CA ARG A 113 -18.24 70.96 23.91
C ARG A 113 -18.11 71.39 25.39
N ASP A 114 -17.33 72.44 25.60
CA ASP A 114 -17.70 73.69 26.30
C ASP A 114 -18.29 73.63 27.74
N ARG A 115 -17.53 74.14 28.72
CA ARG A 115 -17.80 75.42 29.45
C ARG A 115 -16.81 75.63 30.60
N GLY A 116 -16.31 76.87 30.73
CA GLY A 116 -15.16 77.25 31.56
C GLY A 116 -15.43 77.64 33.02
N LYS A 117 -14.38 78.17 33.68
CA LYS A 117 -14.39 79.26 34.68
C LYS A 117 -12.95 79.54 35.18
N ALA A 118 -12.41 80.72 34.85
CA ALA A 118 -11.63 81.62 35.72
C ALA A 118 -11.33 82.88 34.92
#